data_AF-A0A349JRV6-F1
#
_entry.id   AF-A0A349JRV6-F1
#
_cell.length_a   1.000
_cell.length_b   1.000
_cell.length_c   1.000
_cell.angle_alpha   90.00
_cell.angle_beta   90.00
_cell.angle_gamma   90.00
#
_symmetry.space_group_name_H-M   'P 1'
#
loop_
_entity.id
_entity.type
_entity.pdbx_description
1 polymer ?
#
loop_
_entity_poly.entity_id
_entity_poly.type
_entity_poly.pdbx_seq_one_letter_code
_entity_poly.pdbx_strand_id
1 'polypeptide(L)'
;LETTKDTGAAIREVLDVWHPCIRLPAIGNAVIPFKGPQGAGYTLEALMGVPTNATPGPDHAGSELKTFRFGGRVTLMTPVADGGLEQQLGARKFIERFGHIGRDRQSLRFTGTHRVGQTTNGRTLVLRGMAQHVLETTSVDLVQVSDGRVLAGWSLGHLSASWLKKHDSAYYVEYEKDAERNLVRFLGYYHCRHTSPERLLNAIQQGLVVYDPAHTIKNGKLKVRPQWRISSSRKTMEATLRRLYRSVDWHPPT
;
A
#
# COMPACT_ATOMS: atom_id res chain seq x y z
N LEU A 1 -12.06 -5.91 -31.07
CA LEU A 1 -11.61 -5.04 -29.96
C LEU A 1 -12.57 -5.28 -28.81
N GLU A 2 -12.29 -6.25 -27.95
CA GLU A 2 -13.10 -6.43 -26.73
C GLU A 2 -12.98 -5.14 -25.91
N THR A 3 -14.09 -4.43 -25.77
CA THR A 3 -14.17 -3.29 -24.86
C THR A 3 -14.01 -3.83 -23.46
N THR A 4 -12.81 -3.67 -22.88
CA THR A 4 -12.56 -3.93 -21.47
C THR A 4 -13.65 -3.23 -20.67
N LYS A 5 -14.41 -3.99 -19.89
CA LYS A 5 -15.54 -3.48 -19.11
C LYS A 5 -15.07 -2.34 -18.21
N ASP A 6 -15.93 -1.35 -17.99
CA ASP A 6 -15.65 -0.32 -16.97
C ASP A 6 -15.41 -0.98 -15.60
N THR A 7 -14.35 -0.56 -14.90
CA THR A 7 -13.94 -1.17 -13.63
C THR A 7 -15.05 -1.07 -12.57
N GLY A 8 -15.77 0.05 -12.50
CA GLY A 8 -16.89 0.20 -11.57
C GLY A 8 -18.04 -0.74 -11.89
N ALA A 9 -18.37 -0.91 -13.18
CA ALA A 9 -19.36 -1.88 -13.62
C ALA A 9 -18.97 -3.32 -13.28
N ALA A 10 -17.70 -3.69 -13.47
CA ALA A 10 -17.20 -5.02 -13.14
C ALA A 10 -17.22 -5.28 -11.61
N ILE A 11 -16.83 -4.30 -10.79
CA ILE A 11 -16.92 -4.40 -9.32
C ILE A 11 -18.36 -4.63 -8.87
N ARG A 12 -19.33 -3.90 -9.43
CA ARG A 12 -20.76 -4.04 -9.05
C ARG A 12 -21.30 -5.46 -9.25
N GLU A 13 -20.78 -6.23 -10.19
CA GLU A 13 -21.24 -7.60 -10.44
C GLU A 13 -20.75 -8.61 -9.40
N VAL A 14 -19.73 -8.27 -8.63
CA VAL A 14 -19.15 -9.16 -7.62
C VAL A 14 -19.52 -8.76 -6.19
N LEU A 15 -20.30 -7.68 -6.01
CA LEU A 15 -20.76 -7.24 -4.69
C LEU A 15 -21.81 -8.18 -4.11
N ASP A 16 -21.89 -8.17 -2.78
CA ASP A 16 -22.93 -8.79 -1.95
C ASP A 16 -23.12 -10.30 -2.10
N VAL A 17 -22.19 -10.97 -2.77
CA VAL A 17 -22.12 -12.44 -2.88
C VAL A 17 -20.82 -13.00 -2.30
N TRP A 18 -20.88 -14.22 -1.77
CA TRP A 18 -19.71 -14.91 -1.25
C TRP A 18 -18.91 -15.58 -2.36
N HIS A 19 -17.62 -15.24 -2.45
CA HIS A 19 -16.68 -15.80 -3.40
C HIS A 19 -15.67 -16.70 -2.70
N PRO A 20 -15.27 -17.84 -3.29
CA PRO A 20 -14.12 -18.58 -2.82
C PRO A 20 -12.85 -17.73 -2.89
N CYS A 21 -11.96 -17.85 -1.89
CA CYS A 21 -10.65 -17.24 -1.98
C CYS A 21 -9.84 -17.92 -3.10
N ILE A 22 -9.55 -17.19 -4.17
CA ILE A 22 -8.89 -17.66 -5.38
C ILE A 22 -7.77 -16.70 -5.78
N ARG A 23 -6.92 -17.14 -6.71
CA ARG A 23 -6.01 -16.27 -7.45
C ARG A 23 -5.91 -16.72 -8.89
N LEU A 24 -5.63 -15.78 -9.79
CA LEU A 24 -5.29 -16.07 -11.19
C LEU A 24 -3.76 -16.05 -11.33
N PRO A 25 -3.08 -17.18 -11.59
CA PRO A 25 -1.62 -17.19 -11.66
C PRO A 25 -1.05 -16.38 -12.83
N ALA A 26 -1.66 -16.53 -14.01
CA ALA A 26 -1.27 -15.89 -15.27
C ALA A 26 -2.48 -15.84 -16.22
N ILE A 27 -2.43 -14.97 -17.22
CA ILE A 27 -3.46 -14.91 -18.28
C ILE A 27 -3.50 -16.26 -19.00
N GLY A 28 -4.71 -16.79 -19.23
CA GLY A 28 -4.92 -18.09 -19.87
C GLY A 28 -4.82 -19.29 -18.92
N ASN A 29 -4.37 -19.11 -17.68
CA ASN A 29 -4.39 -20.18 -16.68
C ASN A 29 -5.75 -20.27 -15.99
N ALA A 30 -6.10 -21.45 -15.50
CA ALA A 30 -7.23 -21.61 -14.59
C ALA A 30 -6.99 -20.84 -13.27
N VAL A 31 -8.06 -20.27 -12.73
CA VAL A 31 -8.05 -19.76 -11.34
C VAL A 31 -7.84 -20.92 -10.37
N ILE A 32 -7.09 -20.68 -9.30
CA ILE A 32 -6.77 -21.71 -8.31
C ILE A 32 -7.12 -21.22 -6.89
N PRO A 33 -7.47 -22.14 -5.96
CA PRO A 33 -7.71 -21.79 -4.57
C PRO A 33 -6.51 -21.09 -3.93
N PHE A 34 -6.80 -20.12 -3.07
CA PHE A 34 -5.79 -19.42 -2.30
C PHE A 34 -6.16 -19.34 -0.82
N LYS A 35 -5.21 -19.70 0.06
CA LYS A 35 -5.35 -19.56 1.51
C LYS A 35 -4.22 -18.67 2.03
N GLY A 36 -4.57 -17.45 2.44
CA GLY A 36 -3.59 -16.53 3.01
C GLY A 36 -4.15 -15.13 3.30
N PRO A 37 -3.32 -14.23 3.86
CA PRO A 37 -3.73 -12.86 4.19
C PRO A 37 -4.14 -12.01 2.99
N GLN A 38 -3.68 -12.35 1.79
CA GLN A 38 -3.96 -11.63 0.53
C GLN A 38 -5.26 -12.10 -0.16
N GLY A 39 -6.03 -13.01 0.45
CA GLY A 39 -7.14 -13.69 -0.23
C GLY A 39 -8.17 -12.74 -0.84
N ALA A 40 -8.57 -11.68 -0.14
CA ALA A 40 -9.52 -10.71 -0.70
C ALA A 40 -8.96 -9.97 -1.93
N GLY A 41 -7.70 -9.53 -1.87
CA GLY A 41 -7.05 -8.84 -3.00
C GLY A 41 -6.93 -9.76 -4.22
N TYR A 42 -6.40 -10.96 -4.04
CA TYR A 42 -6.26 -11.92 -5.15
C TYR A 42 -7.58 -12.42 -5.70
N THR A 43 -8.63 -12.57 -4.87
CA THR A 43 -9.95 -12.91 -5.38
C THR A 43 -10.51 -11.78 -6.22
N LEU A 44 -10.43 -10.53 -5.75
CA LEU A 44 -10.91 -9.39 -6.53
C LEU A 44 -10.17 -9.30 -7.87
N GLU A 45 -8.84 -9.34 -7.85
CA GLU A 45 -8.01 -9.35 -9.06
C GLU A 45 -8.42 -10.49 -10.01
N ALA A 46 -8.55 -11.73 -9.51
CA ALA A 46 -8.91 -12.89 -10.32
C ALA A 46 -10.31 -12.77 -10.95
N LEU A 47 -11.30 -12.25 -10.21
CA LEU A 47 -12.65 -12.00 -10.73
C LEU A 47 -12.66 -10.92 -11.81
N MET A 48 -11.69 -10.00 -11.79
CA MET A 48 -11.48 -8.98 -12.82
C MET A 48 -10.54 -9.45 -13.95
N GLY A 49 -10.11 -10.72 -13.95
CA GLY A 49 -9.17 -11.26 -14.94
C GLY A 49 -7.73 -10.76 -14.78
N VAL A 50 -7.38 -10.17 -13.65
CA VAL A 50 -6.03 -9.65 -13.34
C VAL A 50 -5.18 -10.76 -12.72
N PRO A 51 -4.05 -11.15 -13.34
CA PRO A 51 -3.19 -12.19 -12.80
C PRO A 51 -2.25 -11.67 -11.70
N THR A 52 -1.91 -12.53 -10.74
CA THR A 52 -0.95 -12.22 -9.66
C THR A 52 0.45 -11.87 -10.18
N ASN A 53 0.85 -12.44 -11.32
CA ASN A 53 2.12 -12.16 -11.98
C ASN A 53 2.04 -11.00 -13.00
N ALA A 54 1.05 -10.10 -12.86
CA ALA A 54 0.95 -8.93 -13.71
C ALA A 54 2.23 -8.07 -13.60
N THR A 55 2.65 -7.50 -14.73
CA THR A 55 3.72 -6.50 -14.75
C THR A 55 3.30 -5.28 -13.93
N PRO A 56 4.24 -4.57 -13.28
CA PRO A 56 3.89 -3.40 -12.47
C PRO A 56 3.20 -2.32 -13.30
N GLY A 57 1.93 -2.05 -13.00
CA GLY A 57 1.05 -1.07 -13.65
C GLY A 57 -0.29 -1.00 -12.91
N PRO A 58 -1.27 -0.20 -13.38
CA PRO A 58 -2.62 -0.26 -12.87
C PRO A 58 -3.26 -1.62 -13.16
N ASP A 59 -4.12 -2.09 -12.25
CA ASP A 59 -4.57 -3.49 -12.21
C ASP A 59 -5.62 -3.80 -13.28
N HIS A 60 -6.69 -3.02 -13.38
CA HIS A 60 -7.79 -3.27 -14.32
C HIS A 60 -8.20 -1.99 -15.06
N ALA A 61 -8.19 -2.03 -16.41
CA ALA A 61 -8.57 -0.91 -17.27
C ALA A 61 -7.96 0.44 -16.86
N GLY A 62 -6.68 0.45 -16.46
CA GLY A 62 -5.99 1.68 -16.03
C GLY A 62 -6.25 2.12 -14.58
N SER A 63 -7.03 1.36 -13.80
CA SER A 63 -7.30 1.66 -12.38
C SER A 63 -6.60 0.67 -11.43
N GLU A 64 -6.11 1.16 -10.30
CA GLU A 64 -5.59 0.33 -9.19
C GLU A 64 -6.73 -0.21 -8.33
N LEU A 65 -6.64 -1.48 -7.92
CA LEU A 65 -7.57 -2.15 -7.03
C LEU A 65 -6.95 -2.30 -5.63
N LYS A 66 -7.72 -1.95 -4.61
CA LYS A 66 -7.35 -2.10 -3.20
C LYS A 66 -8.50 -2.67 -2.41
N THR A 67 -8.29 -3.80 -1.74
CA THR A 67 -9.28 -4.32 -0.79
C THR A 67 -9.01 -3.81 0.61
N PHE A 68 -10.06 -3.53 1.37
CA PHE A 68 -9.94 -3.07 2.74
C PHE A 68 -11.05 -3.58 3.67
N ARG A 69 -10.75 -3.54 4.97
CA ARG A 69 -11.72 -3.67 6.05
C ARG A 69 -11.62 -2.44 6.93
N PHE A 70 -12.74 -2.01 7.50
CA PHE A 70 -12.70 -0.93 8.48
C PHE A 70 -11.95 -1.34 9.75
N GLY A 71 -11.29 -0.37 10.38
CA GLY A 71 -10.53 -0.58 11.63
C GLY A 71 -9.10 -1.09 11.45
N GLY A 72 -8.58 -1.08 10.22
CA GLY A 72 -7.22 -1.53 9.89
C GLY A 72 -6.38 -0.45 9.20
N ARG A 73 -5.56 -0.89 8.25
CA ARG A 73 -4.77 -0.02 7.37
C ARG A 73 -4.82 -0.53 5.95
N VAL A 74 -4.79 0.41 5.00
CA VAL A 74 -4.65 0.12 3.58
C VAL A 74 -3.26 0.53 3.12
N THR A 75 -2.58 -0.38 2.41
CA THR A 75 -1.31 -0.04 1.76
C THR A 75 -1.60 0.63 0.43
N LEU A 76 -1.12 1.86 0.28
CA LEU A 76 -1.23 2.67 -0.92
C LEU A 76 -0.24 2.19 -1.99
N MET A 77 1.03 2.07 -1.62
CA MET A 77 2.12 1.71 -2.52
C MET A 77 3.30 1.16 -1.72
N THR A 78 4.26 0.55 -2.42
CA THR A 78 5.45 -0.05 -1.79
C THR A 78 6.79 0.25 -2.49
N PRO A 79 7.14 1.51 -2.79
CA PRO A 79 8.45 1.86 -3.30
C PRO A 79 9.56 1.55 -2.28
N VAL A 80 10.63 0.90 -2.74
CA VAL A 80 11.87 0.74 -1.97
C VAL A 80 12.62 2.08 -1.96
N ALA A 81 13.34 2.35 -0.88
CA ALA A 81 14.17 3.55 -0.79
C ALA A 81 15.20 3.61 -1.93
N ASP A 82 15.34 4.79 -2.54
CA ASP A 82 16.36 5.11 -3.56
C ASP A 82 17.50 5.96 -2.99
N GLY A 83 17.58 6.04 -1.66
CA GLY A 83 18.66 6.70 -0.92
C GLY A 83 18.83 6.16 0.50
N GLY A 84 19.85 6.68 1.20
CA GLY A 84 20.16 6.31 2.57
C GLY A 84 20.86 4.96 2.74
N LEU A 85 21.05 4.55 3.99
CA LEU A 85 21.82 3.35 4.34
C LEU A 85 21.17 2.05 3.84
N GLU A 86 19.86 1.98 3.70
CA GLU A 86 19.16 0.81 3.14
C GLU A 86 19.60 0.53 1.70
N GLN A 87 19.65 1.56 0.86
CA GLN A 87 20.10 1.44 -0.52
C GLN A 87 21.61 1.09 -0.57
N GLN A 88 22.43 1.76 0.23
CA GLN A 88 23.89 1.58 0.21
C GLN A 88 24.33 0.18 0.69
N LEU A 89 23.69 -0.35 1.73
CA LEU A 89 24.04 -1.65 2.31
C LEU A 89 23.34 -2.81 1.61
N GLY A 90 22.22 -2.54 0.95
CA GLY A 90 21.25 -3.54 0.54
C GLY A 90 20.41 -4.05 1.72
N ALA A 91 19.16 -4.44 1.42
CA ALA A 91 18.15 -4.73 2.44
C ALA A 91 18.56 -5.80 3.47
N ARG A 92 19.29 -6.86 3.06
CA ARG A 92 19.74 -7.90 4.00
C ARG A 92 20.67 -7.34 5.08
N LYS A 93 21.79 -6.73 4.66
CA LYS A 93 22.79 -6.15 5.58
C LYS A 93 22.18 -5.01 6.40
N PHE A 94 21.26 -4.25 5.80
CA PHE A 94 20.52 -3.21 6.50
C PHE A 94 19.69 -3.78 7.67
N ILE A 95 18.91 -4.85 7.45
CA ILE A 95 18.13 -5.49 8.51
C ILE A 95 19.05 -6.15 9.55
N GLU A 96 20.14 -6.78 9.13
CA GLU A 96 21.17 -7.34 10.03
C GLU A 96 21.76 -6.28 10.97
N ARG A 97 21.93 -5.05 10.48
CA ARG A 97 22.52 -3.94 11.24
C ARG A 97 21.53 -3.15 12.08
N PHE A 98 20.32 -2.90 11.57
CA PHE A 98 19.37 -1.95 12.18
C PHE A 98 18.04 -2.59 12.60
N GLY A 99 17.85 -3.87 12.28
CA GLY A 99 16.68 -4.64 12.68
C GLY A 99 16.71 -5.05 14.16
N HIS A 100 15.68 -5.74 14.59
CA HIS A 100 15.54 -6.33 15.92
C HIS A 100 14.97 -7.74 15.80
N ILE A 101 15.24 -8.56 16.81
CA ILE A 101 14.70 -9.92 16.88
C ILE A 101 13.17 -9.82 17.00
N GLY A 102 12.46 -10.51 16.11
CA GLY A 102 11.01 -10.59 16.12
C GLY A 102 10.49 -11.36 17.33
N ARG A 103 9.20 -11.18 17.67
CA ARG A 103 8.56 -11.86 18.80
C ARG A 103 8.62 -13.40 18.72
N ASP A 104 8.71 -13.95 17.52
CA ASP A 104 8.89 -15.39 17.29
C ASP A 104 10.31 -15.90 17.61
N ARG A 105 11.25 -15.00 17.97
CA ARG A 105 12.66 -15.27 18.26
C ARG A 105 13.45 -15.95 17.12
N GLN A 106 12.85 -16.09 15.95
CA GLN A 106 13.40 -16.78 14.77
C GLN A 106 13.55 -15.85 13.57
N SER A 107 13.00 -14.64 13.67
CA SER A 107 13.07 -13.65 12.61
C SER A 107 13.85 -12.43 13.05
N LEU A 108 14.55 -11.81 12.10
CA LEU A 108 15.09 -10.47 12.25
C LEU A 108 14.21 -9.51 11.45
N ARG A 109 13.76 -8.42 12.08
CA ARG A 109 12.73 -7.53 11.53
C ARG A 109 13.17 -6.08 11.58
N PHE A 110 12.86 -5.33 10.54
CA PHE A 110 12.91 -3.87 10.57
C PHE A 110 11.47 -3.37 10.39
N THR A 111 10.85 -2.96 11.50
CA THR A 111 9.42 -2.62 11.58
C THR A 111 9.20 -1.40 12.45
N GLY A 112 8.05 -0.74 12.28
CA GLY A 112 7.64 0.43 13.01
C GLY A 112 6.64 1.24 12.20
N THR A 113 5.72 1.95 12.85
CA THR A 113 4.88 2.94 12.17
C THR A 113 5.54 4.29 12.32
N HIS A 114 6.06 4.83 11.22
CA HIS A 114 6.73 6.12 11.19
C HIS A 114 5.82 7.16 10.56
N ARG A 115 5.59 8.24 11.30
CA ARG A 115 4.76 9.38 10.94
C ARG A 115 5.59 10.65 11.11
N VAL A 116 5.38 11.63 10.23
CA VAL A 116 5.99 12.96 10.41
C VAL A 116 5.54 13.56 11.75
N GLY A 117 6.46 14.22 12.44
CA GLY A 117 6.22 14.81 13.76
C GLY A 117 6.18 13.81 14.92
N GLN A 118 6.48 12.52 14.68
CA GLN A 118 6.56 11.51 15.73
C GLN A 118 7.88 10.74 15.69
N THR A 119 8.34 10.32 16.86
CA THR A 119 9.48 9.41 17.01
C THR A 119 8.98 8.02 17.37
N THR A 120 9.34 7.03 16.55
CA THR A 120 9.03 5.61 16.75
C THR A 120 10.32 4.82 16.70
N ASN A 121 10.63 4.05 17.75
CA ASN A 121 11.85 3.24 17.84
C ASN A 121 13.14 4.05 17.61
N GLY A 122 13.22 5.27 18.18
CA GLY A 122 14.37 6.18 18.01
C GLY A 122 14.53 6.74 16.60
N ARG A 123 13.49 6.68 15.76
CA ARG A 123 13.51 7.13 14.36
C ARG A 123 12.33 8.05 14.07
N THR A 124 12.53 8.99 13.15
CA THR A 124 11.49 9.92 12.73
C THR A 124 11.45 10.06 11.21
N LEU A 125 10.27 10.32 10.67
CA LEU A 125 10.09 10.58 9.24
C LEU A 125 10.13 12.09 9.01
N VAL A 126 10.94 12.54 8.05
CA VAL A 126 11.12 13.98 7.75
C VAL A 126 10.97 14.24 6.26
N LEU A 127 10.44 15.41 5.91
CA LEU A 127 10.51 15.96 4.56
C LEU A 127 11.71 16.90 4.51
N ARG A 128 12.73 16.60 3.71
CA ARG A 128 13.92 17.46 3.53
C ARG A 128 13.71 18.45 2.40
N GLY A 129 14.34 19.62 2.49
CA GLY A 129 14.27 20.66 1.45
C GLY A 129 13.00 21.52 1.49
N MET A 130 11.97 21.07 2.20
CA MET A 130 10.74 21.84 2.40
C MET A 130 11.00 23.04 3.32
N ALA A 131 10.98 24.26 2.78
CA ALA A 131 11.09 25.50 3.56
C ALA A 131 9.71 26.12 3.80
N GLN A 132 8.93 26.29 2.74
CA GLN A 132 7.60 26.91 2.78
C GLN A 132 6.53 26.02 2.16
N HIS A 133 6.84 25.34 1.06
CA HIS A 133 5.87 24.54 0.31
C HIS A 133 6.29 23.09 0.15
N VAL A 134 5.35 22.15 0.20
CA VAL A 134 5.65 20.70 0.12
C VAL A 134 6.32 20.28 -1.19
N LEU A 135 6.15 21.03 -2.27
CA LEU A 135 6.81 20.75 -3.55
C LEU A 135 8.31 21.10 -3.56
N GLU A 136 8.79 21.86 -2.57
CA GLU A 136 10.23 22.10 -2.36
C GLU A 136 10.92 20.86 -1.74
N THR A 137 10.13 19.87 -1.29
CA THR A 137 10.66 18.63 -0.72
C THR A 137 11.61 17.97 -1.72
N THR A 138 12.86 17.78 -1.32
CA THR A 138 13.85 17.04 -2.11
C THR A 138 13.76 15.55 -1.85
N SER A 139 13.52 15.16 -0.60
CA SER A 139 13.30 13.77 -0.20
C SER A 139 12.39 13.63 1.02
N VAL A 140 11.80 12.45 1.17
CA VAL A 140 11.21 11.99 2.43
C VAL A 140 12.15 10.97 3.02
N ASP A 141 12.59 11.17 4.26
CA ASP A 141 13.63 10.33 4.87
C ASP A 141 13.17 9.75 6.21
N LEU A 142 13.51 8.49 6.44
CA LEU A 142 13.53 7.89 7.77
C LEU A 142 14.91 8.13 8.40
N VAL A 143 14.94 8.92 9.46
CA VAL A 143 16.17 9.37 10.11
C VAL A 143 16.30 8.76 11.51
N GLN A 144 17.51 8.35 11.88
CA GLN A 144 17.84 7.97 13.24
C GLN A 144 17.97 9.24 14.10
N VAL A 145 17.22 9.34 15.20
CA VAL A 145 17.17 10.56 16.03
C VAL A 145 18.49 10.83 16.74
N SER A 146 19.21 9.78 17.16
CA SER A 146 20.43 9.90 17.97
C SER A 146 21.61 10.57 17.27
N ASP A 147 21.70 10.46 15.93
CA ASP A 147 22.87 10.93 15.17
C ASP A 147 22.52 11.52 13.79
N GLY A 148 21.24 11.63 13.46
CA GLY A 148 20.78 12.25 12.23
C GLY A 148 21.04 11.45 10.95
N ARG A 149 21.56 10.20 11.04
CA ARG A 149 21.84 9.40 9.83
C ARG A 149 20.54 9.04 9.11
N VAL A 150 20.56 9.12 7.78
CA VAL A 150 19.44 8.70 6.93
C VAL A 150 19.47 7.17 6.79
N LEU A 151 18.49 6.50 7.39
CA LEU A 151 18.37 5.05 7.33
C LEU A 151 17.80 4.62 5.97
N ALA A 152 16.75 5.29 5.51
CA ALA A 152 16.10 5.06 4.22
C ALA A 152 15.57 6.40 3.71
N GLY A 153 15.77 6.70 2.43
CA GLY A 153 15.31 7.93 1.80
C GLY A 153 14.58 7.66 0.48
N TRP A 154 13.58 8.48 0.19
CA TRP A 154 12.86 8.50 -1.07
C TRP A 154 12.98 9.88 -1.69
N SER A 155 13.66 9.99 -2.84
CA SER A 155 13.65 11.23 -3.61
C SER A 155 12.22 11.61 -4.01
N LEU A 156 11.95 12.91 -4.14
CA LEU A 156 10.65 13.39 -4.59
C LEU A 156 10.24 12.74 -5.92
N GLY A 157 11.16 12.68 -6.89
CA GLY A 157 10.91 12.09 -8.20
C GLY A 157 10.50 10.62 -8.10
N HIS A 158 11.23 9.83 -7.31
CA HIS A 158 10.94 8.40 -7.15
C HIS A 158 9.60 8.13 -6.46
N LEU A 159 9.30 8.87 -5.39
CA LEU A 159 8.04 8.74 -4.67
C LEU A 159 6.85 9.18 -5.53
N SER A 160 7.01 10.29 -6.26
CA SER A 160 6.00 10.83 -7.18
C SER A 160 5.68 9.88 -8.32
N ALA A 161 6.72 9.33 -8.98
CA ALA A 161 6.55 8.37 -10.06
C ALA A 161 5.84 7.10 -9.57
N SER A 162 6.20 6.60 -8.39
CA SER A 162 5.58 5.42 -7.79
C SER A 162 4.09 5.63 -7.48
N TRP A 163 3.73 6.83 -7.04
CA TRP A 163 2.36 7.22 -6.75
C TRP A 163 1.52 7.36 -8.02
N LEU A 164 1.97 8.19 -8.96
CA LEU A 164 1.24 8.51 -10.18
C LEU A 164 1.07 7.30 -11.12
N LYS A 165 2.00 6.35 -11.09
CA LYS A 165 1.88 5.10 -11.86
C LYS A 165 0.64 4.28 -11.51
N LYS A 166 0.12 4.42 -10.28
CA LYS A 166 -0.95 3.57 -9.73
C LYS A 166 -2.22 4.34 -9.41
N HIS A 167 -2.11 5.59 -8.99
CA HIS A 167 -3.22 6.28 -8.30
C HIS A 167 -3.88 7.38 -9.13
N ASP A 168 -3.78 7.34 -10.46
CA ASP A 168 -4.59 8.24 -11.31
C ASP A 168 -6.10 7.95 -11.16
N SER A 169 -6.46 6.66 -11.12
CA SER A 169 -7.77 6.13 -10.74
C SER A 169 -7.58 4.92 -9.82
N ALA A 170 -8.24 4.92 -8.66
CA ALA A 170 -8.12 3.83 -7.68
C ALA A 170 -9.49 3.45 -7.09
N TYR A 171 -9.72 2.15 -6.95
CA TYR A 171 -10.90 1.58 -6.29
C TYR A 171 -10.50 0.95 -4.96
N TYR A 172 -11.07 1.46 -3.87
CA TYR A 172 -10.95 0.85 -2.55
C TYR A 172 -12.22 0.07 -2.25
N VAL A 173 -12.17 -1.25 -2.32
CA VAL A 173 -13.32 -2.16 -2.18
C VAL A 173 -13.37 -2.74 -0.77
N GLU A 174 -14.44 -2.47 -0.05
CA GLU A 174 -14.71 -3.05 1.27
C GLU A 174 -15.01 -4.53 1.11
N TYR A 175 -14.49 -5.36 2.01
CA TYR A 175 -14.81 -6.78 2.05
C TYR A 175 -15.03 -7.27 3.47
N GLU A 176 -15.72 -8.39 3.60
CA GLU A 176 -15.70 -9.23 4.78
C GLU A 176 -15.23 -10.64 4.42
N LYS A 177 -14.85 -11.41 5.44
CA LYS A 177 -14.21 -12.71 5.25
C LYS A 177 -14.82 -13.76 6.19
N ASP A 178 -15.19 -14.89 5.61
CA ASP A 178 -15.41 -16.14 6.33
C ASP A 178 -14.10 -16.93 6.31
N ALA A 179 -13.43 -16.99 7.46
CA ALA A 179 -12.15 -17.66 7.57
C ALA A 179 -12.27 -19.19 7.57
N GLU A 180 -13.39 -19.74 8.04
CA GLU A 180 -13.62 -21.19 8.14
C GLU A 180 -13.88 -21.78 6.77
N ARG A 181 -14.76 -21.12 6.00
CA ARG A 181 -15.11 -21.52 4.63
C ARG A 181 -14.14 -20.98 3.58
N ASN A 182 -13.18 -20.16 3.99
CA ASN A 182 -12.22 -19.48 3.11
C ASN A 182 -12.91 -18.68 1.99
N LEU A 183 -13.94 -17.92 2.36
CA LEU A 183 -14.73 -17.09 1.45
C LEU A 183 -14.52 -15.60 1.74
N VAL A 184 -14.75 -14.77 0.72
CA VAL A 184 -14.79 -13.31 0.83
C VAL A 184 -16.07 -12.78 0.19
N ARG A 185 -16.66 -11.75 0.79
CA ARG A 185 -17.78 -11.01 0.22
C ARG A 185 -17.38 -9.55 0.10
N PHE A 186 -17.52 -8.99 -1.09
CA PHE A 186 -17.29 -7.57 -1.34
C PHE A 186 -18.58 -6.79 -1.07
N LEU A 187 -18.48 -5.61 -0.47
CA LEU A 187 -19.64 -4.88 0.03
C LEU A 187 -19.85 -3.57 -0.76
N GLY A 188 -19.15 -2.50 -0.39
CA GLY A 188 -19.15 -1.22 -1.11
C GLY A 188 -17.74 -0.85 -1.57
N TYR A 189 -17.61 0.26 -2.30
CA TYR A 189 -16.29 0.76 -2.72
C TYR A 189 -16.20 2.29 -2.81
N TYR A 190 -15.02 2.82 -2.57
CA TYR A 190 -14.67 4.19 -2.94
C TYR A 190 -14.05 4.20 -4.34
N HIS A 191 -14.51 5.08 -5.21
CA HIS A 191 -13.80 5.42 -6.45
C HIS A 191 -13.09 6.77 -6.27
N CYS A 192 -11.76 6.73 -6.35
CA CYS A 192 -10.88 7.86 -6.11
C CYS A 192 -10.18 8.27 -7.41
N ARG A 193 -10.21 9.57 -7.75
CA ARG A 193 -9.64 10.09 -9.01
C ARG A 193 -8.94 11.43 -8.82
N HIS A 194 -8.05 11.74 -9.76
CA HIS A 194 -7.33 13.01 -9.86
C HIS A 194 -6.48 13.30 -8.62
N THR A 195 -5.29 12.71 -8.60
CA THR A 195 -4.30 12.93 -7.56
C THR A 195 -3.17 13.85 -8.04
N SER A 196 -2.20 14.12 -7.18
CA SER A 196 -0.94 14.80 -7.51
C SER A 196 0.14 14.43 -6.50
N PRO A 197 1.43 14.58 -6.84
CA PRO A 197 2.52 14.47 -5.88
C PRO A 197 2.34 15.40 -4.67
N GLU A 198 1.88 16.64 -4.92
CA GLU A 198 1.62 17.62 -3.87
C GLU A 198 0.62 17.11 -2.82
N ARG A 199 -0.49 16.50 -3.26
CA ARG A 199 -1.50 15.92 -2.37
C ARG A 199 -0.93 14.78 -1.53
N LEU A 200 -0.12 13.92 -2.14
CA LEU A 200 0.57 12.85 -1.42
C LEU A 200 1.51 13.44 -0.35
N LEU A 201 2.38 14.39 -0.72
CA LEU A 201 3.36 14.98 0.21
C LEU A 201 2.67 15.72 1.36
N ASN A 202 1.62 16.50 1.08
CA ASN A 202 0.79 17.13 2.11
C ASN A 202 0.21 16.09 3.08
N ALA A 203 -0.29 14.96 2.56
CA ALA A 203 -0.83 13.89 3.39
C ALA A 203 0.27 13.19 4.23
N ILE A 204 1.50 13.07 3.72
CA ILE A 204 2.67 12.58 4.47
C ILE A 204 3.07 13.60 5.55
N GLN A 205 3.14 14.89 5.22
CA GLN A 205 3.50 15.97 6.14
C GLN A 205 2.53 16.07 7.32
N GLN A 206 1.22 15.95 7.07
CA GLN A 206 0.17 15.86 8.09
C GLN A 206 0.15 14.48 8.81
N GLY A 207 1.00 13.57 8.34
CA GLY A 207 1.16 12.20 8.81
C GLY A 207 0.02 11.26 8.46
N LEU A 208 -1.00 11.71 7.74
CA LEU A 208 -2.16 10.88 7.34
C LEU A 208 -1.72 9.62 6.59
N VAL A 209 -0.67 9.76 5.77
CA VAL A 209 0.10 8.65 5.23
C VAL A 209 1.28 8.36 6.14
N VAL A 210 1.42 7.09 6.54
CA VAL A 210 2.50 6.59 7.39
C VAL A 210 3.39 5.63 6.64
N TYR A 211 4.66 5.55 7.03
CA TYR A 211 5.61 4.56 6.54
C TYR A 211 5.73 3.38 7.50
N ASP A 212 5.64 2.16 6.97
CA ASP A 212 5.84 0.90 7.69
C ASP A 212 6.80 0.01 6.89
N PRO A 213 8.08 -0.12 7.28
CA PRO A 213 9.07 -0.83 6.48
C PRO A 213 8.74 -2.32 6.27
N ALA A 214 8.11 -2.95 7.26
CA ALA A 214 7.71 -4.36 7.29
C ALA A 214 8.75 -5.38 6.76
N HIS A 215 10.05 -5.07 6.83
CA HIS A 215 11.10 -5.96 6.33
C HIS A 215 11.35 -7.10 7.30
N THR A 216 11.64 -8.29 6.77
CA THR A 216 11.88 -9.47 7.60
C THR A 216 12.88 -10.41 6.94
N ILE A 217 13.79 -10.96 7.75
CA ILE A 217 14.56 -12.15 7.45
C ILE A 217 14.05 -13.26 8.36
N LYS A 218 13.60 -14.38 7.78
CA LYS A 218 13.17 -15.56 8.55
C LYS A 218 13.59 -16.82 7.81
N ASN A 219 14.24 -17.76 8.52
CA ASN A 219 14.77 -19.00 7.95
C ASN A 219 15.62 -18.75 6.68
N GLY A 220 16.51 -17.74 6.75
CA GLY A 220 17.35 -17.31 5.63
C GLY A 220 16.62 -16.54 4.53
N LYS A 221 15.28 -16.54 4.46
CA LYS A 221 14.51 -15.86 3.41
C LYS A 221 14.32 -14.38 3.74
N LEU A 222 14.74 -13.52 2.82
CA LEU A 222 14.53 -12.07 2.89
C LEU A 222 13.17 -11.70 2.30
N LYS A 223 12.44 -10.84 2.99
CA LYS A 223 11.19 -10.23 2.52
C LYS A 223 11.24 -8.72 2.72
N VAL A 224 11.25 -7.98 1.61
CA VAL A 224 11.29 -6.51 1.57
C VAL A 224 9.88 -6.00 1.26
N ARG A 225 9.28 -5.19 2.16
CA ARG A 225 7.88 -4.74 2.07
C ARG A 225 7.71 -3.28 2.58
N PRO A 226 8.43 -2.29 2.04
CA PRO A 226 8.30 -0.91 2.49
C PRO A 226 6.91 -0.39 2.16
N GLN A 227 6.02 -0.24 3.14
CA GLN A 227 4.61 0.09 2.91
C GLN A 227 4.31 1.54 3.26
N TRP A 228 3.73 2.28 2.32
CA TRP A 228 3.08 3.56 2.58
C TRP A 228 1.59 3.32 2.78
N ARG A 229 1.05 3.73 3.93
CA ARG A 229 -0.27 3.26 4.39
C ARG A 229 -1.13 4.39 4.93
N ILE A 230 -2.44 4.20 4.86
CA ILE A 230 -3.44 5.05 5.54
C ILE A 230 -4.28 4.22 6.51
N SER A 231 -4.90 4.88 7.47
CA SER A 231 -5.92 4.28 8.34
C SER A 231 -7.19 3.98 7.54
N SER A 232 -7.77 2.79 7.73
CA SER A 232 -9.11 2.47 7.26
C SER A 232 -10.16 2.59 8.37
N SER A 233 -9.99 3.49 9.33
CA SER A 233 -11.04 3.78 10.31
C SER A 233 -12.27 4.40 9.65
N ARG A 234 -13.48 3.96 10.06
CA ARG A 234 -14.75 4.56 9.60
C ARG A 234 -14.79 6.08 9.79
N LYS A 235 -14.13 6.59 10.84
CA LYS A 235 -14.13 8.02 11.18
C LYS A 235 -13.24 8.88 10.27
N THR A 236 -12.17 8.31 9.69
CA THR A 236 -11.11 9.13 9.08
C THR A 236 -10.72 8.72 7.66
N MET A 237 -11.14 7.54 7.19
CA MET A 237 -10.70 7.01 5.89
C MET A 237 -11.13 7.92 4.74
N GLU A 238 -12.42 8.26 4.64
CA GLU A 238 -12.92 9.12 3.56
C GLU A 238 -12.25 10.49 3.56
N ALA A 239 -12.14 11.14 4.73
CA ALA A 239 -11.46 12.42 4.86
C ALA A 239 -10.00 12.33 4.39
N THR A 240 -9.30 11.22 4.70
CA THR A 240 -7.93 10.99 4.22
C THR A 240 -7.88 10.79 2.72
N LEU A 241 -8.81 10.02 2.14
CA LEU A 241 -8.92 9.86 0.69
C LEU A 241 -9.17 11.22 0.00
N ARG A 242 -10.03 12.08 0.55
CA ARG A 242 -10.27 13.43 0.01
C ARG A 242 -9.04 14.36 0.10
N ARG A 243 -8.07 14.07 0.96
CA ARG A 243 -6.75 14.74 0.96
C ARG A 243 -5.84 14.20 -0.14
N LEU A 244 -5.89 12.90 -0.43
CA LEU A 244 -5.09 12.25 -1.47
C LEU A 244 -5.63 12.47 -2.89
N TYR A 245 -6.94 12.63 -3.04
CA TYR A 245 -7.64 12.70 -4.34
C TYR A 245 -8.58 13.89 -4.40
N ARG A 246 -8.77 14.46 -5.59
CA ARG A 246 -9.72 15.56 -5.80
C ARG A 246 -11.16 15.04 -5.85
N SER A 247 -11.39 13.86 -6.43
CA SER A 247 -12.72 13.22 -6.47
C SER A 247 -12.69 11.94 -5.66
N VAL A 248 -13.69 11.78 -4.78
CA VAL A 248 -13.91 10.57 -3.98
C VAL A 248 -15.41 10.32 -3.91
N ASP A 249 -15.84 9.25 -4.56
CA ASP A 249 -17.25 8.81 -4.59
C ASP A 249 -17.37 7.51 -3.80
N TRP A 250 -18.30 7.47 -2.85
CA TRP A 250 -18.63 6.25 -2.11
C TRP A 250 -19.83 5.57 -2.73
N HIS A 251 -19.66 4.30 -3.09
CA HIS A 251 -20.73 3.41 -3.51
C HIS A 251 -20.99 2.42 -2.37
N PRO A 252 -22.09 2.60 -1.61
CA PRO A 252 -22.39 1.74 -0.48
C PRO A 252 -22.74 0.30 -0.92
N PRO A 253 -22.70 -0.67 0.01
CA PRO A 253 -23.28 -2.00 -0.22
C PRO A 253 -24.76 -1.88 -0.57
N THR A 254 -25.28 -2.80 -1.38
CA THR A 254 -26.71 -2.83 -1.72
C THR A 254 -27.60 -3.40 -0.62
#